data_AF-A0A7G9RXA7-F1
#
_entry.id   AF-A0A7G9RXA7-F1
#
_cell.length_a   1.000
_cell.length_b   1.000
_cell.length_c   1.000
_cell.angle_alpha   90.00
_cell.angle_beta   90.00
_cell.angle_gamma   90.00
#
_symmetry.space_group_name_H-M   'P 1'
#
loop_
_entity.id
_entity.type
_entity.pdbx_description
1 polymer ?
#
loop_
_entity_poly.entity_id
_entity_poly.type
_entity_poly.pdbx_seq_one_letter_code
_entity_poly.pdbx_strand_id
1 'polypeptide(L)'
;MATNFIMLNVLIEREIAALKQEIQKAQTDFDINNYAVDYLIADRKETFQDMLMEHGMDASLIKLIDIDSCDAIQDYDDHYTEICSQSYELEVAQEYAKLCVDMMQILNVLQGRNPKDNIEGLIPQDAYKRYGHVEMLLLHSPYREWMHDITVFDVQRKIDETKFKFFNDQLRDRASSSATFVLALQYHLLLKNLQIYLKRPYKTIEVEPVIRRYYE
;
A
#
# COMPACT_ATOMS: atom_id res chain seq x y z
N MET A 1 -8.50 -12.70 24.28
CA MET A 1 -8.40 -12.25 22.88
C MET A 1 -7.91 -10.81 22.76
N ALA A 2 -8.46 -9.82 23.50
CA ALA A 2 -8.01 -8.41 23.42
C ALA A 2 -6.51 -8.15 23.74
N THR A 3 -5.89 -8.98 24.58
CA THR A 3 -4.46 -8.83 24.97
C THR A 3 -3.48 -9.09 23.82
N ASN A 4 -3.89 -9.83 22.78
CA ASN A 4 -3.00 -10.22 21.68
C ASN A 4 -2.73 -9.07 20.71
N PHE A 5 -3.76 -8.29 20.36
CA PHE A 5 -3.65 -7.16 19.44
C PHE A 5 -2.87 -5.98 20.01
N ILE A 6 -2.99 -5.71 21.31
CA ILE A 6 -2.21 -4.66 21.98
C ILE A 6 -0.71 -4.98 21.88
N MET A 7 -0.32 -6.22 22.16
CA MET A 7 1.06 -6.66 22.07
C MET A 7 1.57 -6.60 20.62
N LEU A 8 0.78 -7.11 19.68
CA LEU A 8 1.13 -7.08 18.26
C LEU A 8 1.30 -5.64 17.74
N ASN A 9 0.41 -4.71 18.12
CA ASN A 9 0.54 -3.30 17.72
C ASN A 9 1.84 -2.68 18.22
N VAL A 10 2.24 -2.97 19.47
CA VAL A 10 3.52 -2.51 20.02
C VAL A 10 4.72 -3.10 19.25
N LEU A 11 4.64 -4.38 18.86
CA LEU A 11 5.69 -5.02 18.07
C LEU A 11 5.80 -4.39 16.67
N ILE A 12 4.68 -4.23 15.97
CA ILE A 12 4.67 -3.59 14.64
C ILE A 12 5.18 -2.14 14.73
N GLU A 13 4.79 -1.38 15.75
CA GLU A 13 5.29 -0.01 15.95
C GLU A 13 6.82 0.04 16.14
N ARG A 14 7.39 -0.95 16.85
CA ARG A 14 8.86 -1.08 16.99
C ARG A 14 9.53 -1.38 15.66
N GLU A 15 8.96 -2.30 14.89
CA GLU A 15 9.46 -2.65 13.55
C GLU A 15 9.37 -1.45 12.59
N ILE A 16 8.26 -0.70 12.63
CA ILE A 16 8.12 0.56 11.90
C ILE A 16 9.19 1.56 12.34
N ALA A 17 9.45 1.72 13.64
CA ALA A 17 10.47 2.64 14.12
C ALA A 17 11.89 2.25 13.67
N ALA A 18 12.23 0.96 13.71
CA ALA A 18 13.49 0.43 13.21
C ALA A 18 13.63 0.67 11.69
N LEU A 19 12.58 0.36 10.92
CA LEU A 19 12.53 0.57 9.48
C LEU A 19 12.71 2.04 9.10
N LYS A 20 12.12 2.98 9.85
CA LYS A 20 12.32 4.42 9.65
C LYS A 20 13.79 4.83 9.83
N GLN A 21 14.48 4.28 10.83
CA GLN A 21 15.90 4.56 11.04
C GLN A 21 16.77 3.99 9.91
N GLU A 22 16.41 2.83 9.39
CA GLU A 22 17.11 2.24 8.24
C GLU A 22 16.91 3.03 6.96
N ILE A 23 15.68 3.50 6.71
CA ILE A 23 15.39 4.40 5.59
C ILE A 23 16.28 5.66 5.69
N GLN A 24 16.40 6.25 6.88
CA GLN A 24 17.28 7.41 7.10
C GLN A 24 18.75 7.11 6.81
N LYS A 25 19.25 5.92 7.14
CA LYS A 25 20.62 5.50 6.79
C LYS A 25 20.78 5.26 5.29
N ALA A 26 19.81 4.60 4.66
CA ALA A 26 19.80 4.34 3.21
C ALA A 26 19.74 5.64 2.37
N GLN A 27 19.27 6.74 2.94
CA GLN A 27 19.34 8.06 2.28
C GLN A 27 20.77 8.56 2.11
N THR A 28 21.68 8.19 3.03
CA THR A 28 23.05 8.71 3.12
C THR A 28 24.14 7.73 2.70
N ASP A 29 23.91 6.42 2.82
CA ASP A 29 24.91 5.37 2.58
C ASP A 29 24.80 4.76 1.18
N PHE A 30 25.95 4.49 0.55
CA PHE A 30 26.05 4.03 -0.86
C PHE A 30 26.90 2.77 -1.00
N ASP A 31 26.52 1.65 -0.39
CA ASP A 31 27.35 0.44 -0.52
C ASP A 31 26.61 -0.91 -0.39
N ILE A 32 25.36 -0.99 -0.87
CA ILE A 32 24.60 -2.26 -0.91
C ILE A 32 24.38 -2.70 -2.35
N ASN A 33 24.83 -3.90 -2.70
CA ASN A 33 24.61 -4.52 -4.00
C ASN A 33 23.10 -4.65 -4.33
N ASN A 34 22.69 -4.27 -5.55
CA ASN A 34 21.29 -4.33 -6.02
C ASN A 34 20.58 -5.68 -5.77
N TYR A 35 21.26 -6.81 -6.00
CA TYR A 35 20.67 -8.14 -5.77
C TYR A 35 20.47 -8.42 -4.28
N ALA A 36 21.39 -7.95 -3.43
CA ALA A 36 21.26 -8.09 -1.98
C ALA A 36 20.06 -7.29 -1.44
N VAL A 37 19.66 -6.21 -2.12
CA VAL A 37 18.46 -5.44 -1.75
C VAL A 37 17.19 -6.29 -1.89
N ASP A 38 17.04 -7.04 -2.98
CA ASP A 38 15.83 -7.86 -3.20
C ASP A 38 15.71 -8.98 -2.18
N TYR A 39 16.81 -9.66 -1.86
CA TYR A 39 16.84 -10.65 -0.78
C TYR A 39 16.52 -10.03 0.58
N LEU A 40 17.10 -8.87 0.90
CA LEU A 40 16.84 -8.16 2.16
C LEU A 40 15.36 -7.78 2.31
N ILE A 41 14.73 -7.29 1.25
CA ILE A 41 13.33 -6.88 1.26
C ILE A 41 12.42 -8.10 1.39
N ALA A 42 12.72 -9.19 0.68
CA ALA A 42 11.97 -10.44 0.77
C ALA A 42 12.05 -11.06 2.18
N ASP A 43 13.25 -11.13 2.77
CA ASP A 43 13.50 -11.66 4.11
C ASP A 43 12.75 -10.87 5.20
N ARG A 44 12.77 -9.53 5.12
CA ARG A 44 12.01 -8.67 6.03
C ARG A 44 10.50 -8.86 5.89
N LYS A 45 10.04 -9.04 4.66
CA LYS A 45 8.62 -9.29 4.37
C LYS A 45 8.19 -10.62 5.00
N GLU A 46 8.94 -11.69 4.77
CA GLU A 46 8.66 -13.03 5.32
C GLU A 46 8.68 -13.02 6.85
N THR A 47 9.72 -12.46 7.46
CA THR A 47 9.82 -12.34 8.92
C THR A 47 8.65 -11.55 9.53
N PHE A 48 8.22 -10.47 8.87
CA PHE A 48 7.08 -9.68 9.32
C PHE A 48 5.76 -10.45 9.17
N GLN A 49 5.56 -11.18 8.07
CA GLN A 49 4.38 -12.04 7.87
C GLN A 49 4.30 -13.14 8.93
N ASP A 50 5.42 -13.79 9.23
CA ASP A 50 5.50 -14.81 10.29
C ASP A 50 5.09 -14.22 11.63
N MET A 51 5.60 -13.03 11.98
CA MET A 51 5.20 -12.33 13.21
C MET A 51 3.68 -12.05 13.23
N LEU A 52 3.08 -11.59 12.13
CA LEU A 52 1.64 -11.36 12.05
C LEU A 52 0.84 -12.66 12.24
N MET A 53 1.26 -13.75 11.61
CA MET A 53 0.61 -15.07 11.72
C MET A 53 0.75 -15.66 13.11
N GLU A 54 1.94 -15.61 13.72
CA GLU A 54 2.20 -16.09 15.09
C GLU A 54 1.31 -15.39 16.13
N HIS A 55 1.00 -14.11 15.89
CA HIS A 55 0.12 -13.31 16.74
C HIS A 55 -1.35 -13.38 16.32
N GLY A 56 -1.71 -14.27 15.39
CA GLY A 56 -3.08 -14.63 15.07
C GLY A 56 -3.80 -13.70 14.10
N MET A 57 -3.07 -12.97 13.26
CA MET A 57 -3.67 -12.25 12.14
C MET A 57 -4.11 -13.24 11.06
N ASP A 58 -5.33 -13.05 10.54
CA ASP A 58 -5.88 -13.92 9.50
C ASP A 58 -5.06 -13.85 8.19
N ALA A 59 -4.81 -15.01 7.58
CA ALA A 59 -3.99 -15.10 6.37
C ALA A 59 -4.58 -14.34 5.17
N SER A 60 -5.91 -14.19 5.07
CA SER A 60 -6.54 -13.36 4.04
C SER A 60 -6.20 -11.88 4.20
N LEU A 61 -6.12 -11.38 5.44
CA LEU A 61 -5.73 -9.99 5.72
C LEU A 61 -4.26 -9.74 5.37
N ILE A 62 -3.38 -10.70 5.67
CA ILE A 62 -1.96 -10.64 5.30
C ILE A 62 -1.82 -10.60 3.78
N LYS A 63 -2.51 -11.50 3.06
CA LYS A 63 -2.56 -11.49 1.58
C LYS A 63 -3.05 -10.16 1.02
N LEU A 64 -4.06 -9.56 1.64
CA LEU A 64 -4.58 -8.26 1.22
C LEU A 64 -3.53 -7.16 1.40
N ILE A 65 -2.83 -7.10 2.54
CA ILE A 65 -1.74 -6.14 2.77
C ILE A 65 -0.61 -6.29 1.72
N ASP A 66 -0.34 -7.53 1.32
CA ASP A 66 0.71 -7.87 0.37
C ASP A 66 0.35 -7.69 -1.09
N ILE A 67 -0.89 -7.34 -1.39
CA ILE A 67 -1.39 -7.28 -2.77
C ILE A 67 -0.58 -6.29 -3.62
N ASP A 68 -0.04 -5.23 -3.01
CA ASP A 68 0.74 -4.21 -3.69
C ASP A 68 2.25 -4.52 -3.77
N SER A 69 2.69 -5.69 -3.30
CA SER A 69 4.10 -6.12 -3.45
C SER A 69 4.46 -6.55 -4.88
N CYS A 70 3.48 -6.60 -5.78
CA CYS A 70 3.68 -6.88 -7.19
C CYS A 70 4.01 -5.59 -7.95
N ASP A 71 5.24 -5.49 -8.47
CA ASP A 71 5.71 -4.35 -9.28
C ASP A 71 4.92 -4.15 -10.59
N ALA A 72 4.07 -5.11 -10.96
CA ALA A 72 3.18 -5.05 -12.12
C ALA A 72 1.75 -5.44 -11.72
N ILE A 73 0.94 -4.45 -11.34
CA ILE A 73 -0.54 -4.59 -11.26
C ILE A 73 -1.11 -5.14 -12.58
N GLN A 74 -0.38 -4.99 -13.69
CA GLN A 74 -0.79 -5.37 -15.06
C GLN A 74 -0.76 -6.88 -15.38
N ASP A 75 0.02 -7.70 -14.66
CA ASP A 75 0.19 -9.14 -15.00
C ASP A 75 -0.67 -10.08 -14.12
N TYR A 76 -1.34 -9.54 -13.10
CA TYR A 76 -2.07 -10.32 -12.07
C TYR A 76 -3.50 -9.85 -11.88
N ASP A 77 -4.08 -9.28 -12.93
CA ASP A 77 -5.41 -8.67 -12.95
C ASP A 77 -6.52 -9.54 -12.32
N ASP A 78 -6.46 -10.86 -12.49
CA ASP A 78 -7.43 -11.80 -11.94
C ASP A 78 -7.16 -12.13 -10.46
N HIS A 79 -5.89 -12.33 -10.09
CA HIS A 79 -5.52 -12.60 -8.70
C HIS A 79 -5.72 -11.37 -7.79
N TYR A 80 -5.42 -10.18 -8.32
CA TYR A 80 -5.68 -8.91 -7.64
C TYR A 80 -7.18 -8.74 -7.38
N THR A 81 -8.00 -8.98 -8.42
CA THR A 81 -9.46 -8.91 -8.30
C THR A 81 -9.99 -9.97 -7.33
N GLU A 82 -9.46 -11.19 -7.36
CA GLU A 82 -9.82 -12.28 -6.44
C GLU A 82 -9.59 -11.88 -4.99
N ILE A 83 -8.40 -11.38 -4.64
CA ILE A 83 -8.09 -10.94 -3.27
C ILE A 83 -9.01 -9.79 -2.87
N CYS A 84 -9.14 -8.74 -3.69
CA CYS A 84 -9.98 -7.59 -3.34
C CYS A 84 -11.48 -7.90 -3.27
N SER A 85 -11.96 -8.96 -3.92
CA SER A 85 -13.37 -9.37 -3.90
C SER A 85 -13.73 -10.27 -2.71
N GLN A 86 -12.75 -10.68 -1.90
CA GLN A 86 -13.03 -11.45 -0.68
C GLN A 86 -13.82 -10.61 0.33
N SER A 87 -14.62 -11.28 1.14
CA SER A 87 -15.32 -10.65 2.27
C SER A 87 -14.41 -10.66 3.48
N TYR A 88 -14.09 -9.47 4.00
CA TYR A 88 -13.26 -9.31 5.18
C TYR A 88 -14.11 -8.96 6.40
N GLU A 89 -13.80 -9.56 7.55
CA GLU A 89 -14.51 -9.25 8.81
C GLU A 89 -14.20 -7.83 9.32
N LEU A 90 -13.01 -7.30 8.99
CA LEU A 90 -12.59 -5.95 9.35
C LEU A 90 -13.09 -4.95 8.31
N GLU A 91 -13.91 -3.99 8.76
CA GLU A 91 -14.41 -2.89 7.91
C GLU A 91 -13.27 -2.12 7.22
N VAL A 92 -12.19 -1.81 7.95
CA VAL A 92 -11.00 -1.15 7.39
C VAL A 92 -10.32 -1.97 6.29
N ALA A 93 -10.32 -3.31 6.40
CA ALA A 93 -9.76 -4.17 5.38
C ALA A 93 -10.67 -4.19 4.14
N GLN A 94 -11.99 -4.21 4.33
CA GLN A 94 -12.95 -4.11 3.23
C GLN A 94 -12.82 -2.77 2.49
N GLU A 95 -12.65 -1.66 3.21
CA GLU A 95 -12.40 -0.34 2.62
C GLU A 95 -11.06 -0.30 1.88
N TYR A 96 -10.00 -0.89 2.44
CA TYR A 96 -8.70 -0.97 1.77
C TYR A 96 -8.75 -1.82 0.50
N ALA A 97 -9.52 -2.92 0.49
CA ALA A 97 -9.76 -3.71 -0.71
C ALA A 97 -10.48 -2.90 -1.81
N LYS A 98 -11.51 -2.14 -1.43
CA LYS A 98 -12.21 -1.22 -2.35
C LYS A 98 -11.31 -0.10 -2.86
N LEU A 99 -10.45 0.45 -2.00
CA LEU A 99 -9.42 1.42 -2.39
C LEU A 99 -8.47 0.80 -3.42
N CYS A 100 -7.97 -0.41 -3.18
CA CYS A 100 -7.10 -1.13 -4.10
C CYS A 100 -7.73 -1.32 -5.48
N VAL A 101 -9.01 -1.69 -5.54
CA VAL A 101 -9.79 -1.73 -6.78
C VAL A 101 -9.78 -0.39 -7.50
N ASP A 102 -10.12 0.70 -6.82
CA ASP A 102 -10.12 2.02 -7.45
C ASP A 102 -8.75 2.38 -8.05
N MET A 103 -7.67 2.07 -7.34
CA MET A 103 -6.31 2.39 -7.77
C MET A 103 -5.93 1.62 -9.05
N MET A 104 -6.33 0.36 -9.16
CA MET A 104 -6.19 -0.42 -10.40
C MET A 104 -7.01 0.22 -11.54
N GLN A 105 -8.25 0.62 -11.28
CA GLN A 105 -9.10 1.25 -12.30
C GLN A 105 -8.56 2.61 -12.74
N ILE A 106 -8.06 3.42 -11.82
CA ILE A 106 -7.40 4.71 -12.10
C ILE A 106 -6.16 4.50 -12.98
N LEU A 107 -5.34 3.50 -12.67
CA LEU A 107 -4.18 3.13 -13.49
C LEU A 107 -4.60 2.73 -14.92
N ASN A 108 -5.67 1.95 -15.05
CA ASN A 108 -6.21 1.57 -16.36
C ASN A 108 -6.64 2.80 -17.16
N VAL A 109 -7.38 3.74 -16.56
CA VAL A 109 -7.82 4.98 -17.23
C VAL A 109 -6.61 5.83 -17.66
N LEU A 110 -5.61 6.01 -16.79
CA LEU A 110 -4.38 6.75 -17.13
C LEU A 110 -3.61 6.12 -18.30
N GLN A 111 -3.68 4.80 -18.44
CA GLN A 111 -3.02 4.04 -19.51
C GLN A 111 -3.88 3.92 -20.78
N GLY A 112 -5.06 4.56 -20.82
CA GLY A 112 -5.99 4.48 -21.95
C GLY A 112 -6.66 3.11 -22.11
N ARG A 113 -6.66 2.29 -21.04
CA ARG A 113 -7.37 1.01 -20.98
C ARG A 113 -8.81 1.24 -20.47
N ASN A 114 -9.72 0.38 -20.90
CA ASN A 114 -11.09 0.43 -20.42
C ASN A 114 -11.15 -0.05 -18.97
N PRO A 115 -11.85 0.67 -18.07
CA PRO A 115 -12.17 0.18 -16.74
C PRO A 115 -12.90 -1.16 -16.81
N LYS A 116 -12.63 -2.05 -15.86
CA LYS A 116 -13.38 -3.31 -15.76
C LYS A 116 -14.79 -3.05 -15.25
N ASP A 117 -15.76 -3.70 -15.88
CA ASP A 117 -17.13 -3.73 -15.40
C ASP A 117 -17.30 -4.67 -14.20
N ASN A 118 -18.29 -4.39 -13.34
CA ASN A 118 -18.71 -5.22 -12.21
C ASN A 118 -17.69 -5.38 -11.07
N ILE A 119 -16.75 -4.44 -10.92
CA ILE A 119 -15.88 -4.38 -9.74
C ILE A 119 -16.27 -3.16 -8.91
N GLU A 120 -16.55 -3.36 -7.62
CA GLU A 120 -17.02 -2.30 -6.73
C GLU A 120 -15.85 -1.76 -5.89
N GLY A 121 -15.41 -0.54 -6.19
CA GLY A 121 -14.46 0.21 -5.40
C GLY A 121 -15.14 1.28 -4.52
N LEU A 122 -14.39 2.28 -4.07
CA LEU A 122 -14.95 3.43 -3.34
C LEU A 122 -15.47 4.50 -4.31
N ILE A 123 -14.95 4.56 -5.53
CA ILE A 123 -15.52 5.37 -6.62
C ILE A 123 -16.69 4.58 -7.24
N PRO A 124 -17.89 5.18 -7.34
CA PRO A 124 -19.03 4.51 -7.96
C PRO A 124 -18.76 4.12 -9.42
N GLN A 125 -19.15 2.92 -9.84
CA GLN A 125 -18.96 2.42 -11.21
C GLN A 125 -19.56 3.36 -12.28
N ASP A 126 -20.67 4.03 -11.96
CA ASP A 126 -21.29 5.02 -12.83
C ASP A 126 -20.36 6.19 -13.16
N ALA A 127 -19.44 6.56 -12.27
CA ALA A 127 -18.46 7.59 -12.53
C ALA A 127 -17.47 7.13 -13.62
N TYR A 128 -16.95 5.90 -13.55
CA TYR A 128 -16.06 5.33 -14.57
C TYR A 128 -16.72 5.23 -15.95
N LYS A 129 -18.04 5.02 -16.00
CA LYS A 129 -18.80 5.00 -17.28
C LYS A 129 -19.06 6.39 -17.84
N ARG A 130 -19.20 7.40 -16.98
CA ARG A 130 -19.55 8.78 -17.39
C ARG A 130 -18.32 9.64 -17.67
N TYR A 131 -17.21 9.40 -16.99
CA TYR A 131 -16.03 10.25 -17.03
C TYR A 131 -14.82 9.46 -17.55
N GLY A 132 -14.21 9.96 -18.64
CA GLY A 132 -12.97 9.40 -19.21
C GLY A 132 -11.69 10.00 -18.64
N HIS A 133 -11.80 10.94 -17.70
CA HIS A 133 -10.67 11.66 -17.11
C HIS A 133 -10.56 11.37 -15.63
N VAL A 134 -9.35 11.06 -15.17
CA VAL A 134 -9.09 10.68 -13.78
C VAL A 134 -9.43 11.79 -12.79
N GLU A 135 -9.15 13.05 -13.11
CA GLU A 135 -9.52 14.18 -12.25
C GLU A 135 -11.02 14.19 -11.92
N MET A 136 -11.87 13.91 -12.92
CA MET A 136 -13.32 13.84 -12.72
C MET A 136 -13.73 12.62 -11.88
N LEU A 137 -13.04 11.49 -12.03
CA LEU A 137 -13.28 10.30 -11.19
C LEU A 137 -12.94 10.58 -9.72
N LEU A 138 -11.81 11.27 -9.49
CA LEU A 138 -11.33 11.59 -8.15
C LEU A 138 -12.27 12.53 -7.37
N LEU A 139 -13.05 13.38 -8.05
CA LEU A 139 -14.09 14.19 -7.39
C LEU A 139 -15.16 13.36 -6.66
N HIS A 140 -15.35 12.11 -7.09
CA HIS A 140 -16.29 11.15 -6.49
C HIS A 140 -15.63 10.23 -5.46
N SER A 141 -14.33 10.39 -5.22
CA SER A 141 -13.58 9.55 -4.28
C SER A 141 -13.57 10.14 -2.86
N PRO A 142 -13.53 9.30 -1.81
CA PRO A 142 -13.35 9.76 -0.43
C PRO A 142 -11.90 10.19 -0.15
N TYR A 143 -10.96 9.93 -1.07
CA TYR A 143 -9.54 10.22 -0.91
C TYR A 143 -9.02 11.34 -1.83
N ARG A 144 -9.93 12.14 -2.39
CA ARG A 144 -9.64 13.26 -3.32
C ARG A 144 -8.58 14.25 -2.80
N GLU A 145 -8.52 14.43 -1.47
CA GLU A 145 -7.59 15.38 -0.85
C GLU A 145 -6.14 14.96 -1.04
N TRP A 146 -5.88 13.65 -1.04
CA TRP A 146 -4.54 13.07 -1.18
C TRP A 146 -4.19 12.72 -2.62
N MET A 147 -5.20 12.54 -3.47
CA MET A 147 -5.04 12.10 -4.85
C MET A 147 -5.63 13.17 -5.79
N HIS A 148 -4.81 14.18 -6.12
CA HIS A 148 -5.10 15.26 -7.08
C HIS A 148 -3.88 15.48 -7.99
N ASP A 149 -4.12 16.07 -9.17
CA ASP A 149 -3.13 16.39 -10.20
C ASP A 149 -2.24 15.19 -10.59
N ILE A 150 -2.84 13.98 -10.61
CA ILE A 150 -2.07 12.75 -10.82
C ILE A 150 -1.73 12.56 -12.30
N THR A 151 -0.55 12.01 -12.54
CA THR A 151 -0.03 11.70 -13.87
C THR A 151 0.43 10.25 -13.95
N VAL A 152 0.68 9.76 -15.17
CA VAL A 152 1.26 8.42 -15.39
C VAL A 152 2.61 8.24 -14.69
N PHE A 153 3.35 9.33 -14.45
CA PHE A 153 4.69 9.27 -13.86
C PHE A 153 4.70 9.21 -12.33
N ASP A 154 3.68 9.76 -11.67
CA ASP A 154 3.63 9.85 -10.20
C ASP A 154 2.45 9.11 -9.56
N VAL A 155 1.56 8.52 -10.37
CA VAL A 155 0.38 7.78 -9.90
C VAL A 155 0.73 6.74 -8.83
N GLN A 156 1.77 5.92 -9.01
CA GLN A 156 2.11 4.90 -8.02
C GLN A 156 2.54 5.51 -6.67
N ARG A 157 3.27 6.63 -6.71
CA ARG A 157 3.65 7.37 -5.51
C ARG A 157 2.40 7.93 -4.81
N LYS A 158 1.51 8.57 -5.56
CA LYS A 158 0.25 9.13 -5.05
C LYS A 158 -0.68 8.05 -4.49
N ILE A 159 -0.75 6.88 -5.11
CA ILE A 159 -1.49 5.70 -4.62
C ILE A 159 -0.95 5.30 -3.24
N ASP A 160 0.37 5.07 -3.16
CA ASP A 160 1.00 4.60 -1.93
C ASP A 160 0.86 5.64 -0.78
N GLU A 161 1.02 6.93 -1.09
CA GLU A 161 0.81 8.03 -0.13
C GLU A 161 -0.65 8.12 0.32
N THR A 162 -1.60 7.92 -0.60
CA THR A 162 -3.04 7.91 -0.28
C THR A 162 -3.38 6.74 0.63
N LYS A 163 -2.90 5.52 0.32
CA LYS A 163 -3.06 4.33 1.18
C LYS A 163 -2.52 4.57 2.59
N PHE A 164 -1.38 5.24 2.69
CA PHE A 164 -0.78 5.58 3.97
C PHE A 164 -1.64 6.55 4.79
N LYS A 165 -2.17 7.61 4.14
CA LYS A 165 -2.87 8.71 4.82
C LYS A 165 -4.35 8.40 5.11
N PHE A 166 -5.03 7.72 4.19
CA PHE A 166 -6.49 7.52 4.24
C PHE A 166 -6.95 6.80 5.51
N PHE A 167 -6.16 5.83 6.01
CA PHE A 167 -6.54 5.02 7.17
C PHE A 167 -5.92 5.48 8.50
N ASN A 168 -5.23 6.63 8.54
CA ASN A 168 -4.54 7.10 9.75
C ASN A 168 -5.48 7.29 10.95
N ASP A 169 -6.74 7.63 10.73
CA ASP A 169 -7.71 7.80 11.82
C ASP A 169 -7.99 6.49 12.59
N GLN A 170 -7.76 5.34 11.98
CA GLN A 170 -7.88 4.03 12.62
C GLN A 170 -6.79 3.81 13.69
N LEU A 171 -5.71 4.60 13.66
CA LEU A 171 -4.62 4.52 14.64
C LEU A 171 -4.92 5.29 15.94
N ARG A 172 -6.07 5.99 16.03
CA ARG A 172 -6.49 6.68 17.26
C ARG A 172 -6.73 5.69 18.39
N ASP A 173 -7.34 4.54 18.09
CA ASP A 173 -7.47 3.43 19.04
C ASP A 173 -6.40 2.36 18.76
N ARG A 174 -5.26 2.51 19.43
CA ARG A 174 -4.12 1.61 19.31
C ARG A 174 -4.35 0.22 19.90
N ALA A 175 -5.47 -0.04 20.57
CA ALA A 175 -5.80 -1.37 21.06
C ALA A 175 -6.66 -2.19 20.08
N SER A 176 -7.09 -1.59 18.97
CA SER A 176 -7.98 -2.22 17.99
C SER A 176 -7.23 -3.11 16.99
N SER A 177 -7.95 -4.10 16.45
CA SER A 177 -7.51 -4.90 15.30
C SER A 177 -7.43 -4.08 14.01
N SER A 178 -8.25 -3.01 13.89
CA SER A 178 -8.13 -2.04 12.79
C SER A 178 -6.78 -1.35 12.80
N ALA A 179 -6.29 -0.94 13.98
CA ALA A 179 -4.96 -0.37 14.12
C ALA A 179 -3.87 -1.39 13.75
N THR A 180 -4.03 -2.68 14.10
CA THR A 180 -3.12 -3.74 13.66
C THR A 180 -3.00 -3.81 12.14
N PHE A 181 -4.14 -3.85 11.46
CA PHE A 181 -4.19 -3.91 10.00
C PHE A 181 -3.50 -2.70 9.36
N VAL A 182 -3.80 -1.49 9.85
CA VAL A 182 -3.23 -0.26 9.32
C VAL A 182 -1.75 -0.12 9.61
N LEU A 183 -1.28 -0.50 10.80
CA LEU A 183 0.15 -0.53 11.11
C LEU A 183 0.90 -1.52 10.20
N ALA A 184 0.33 -2.69 9.97
CA ALA A 184 0.91 -3.66 9.04
C ALA A 184 0.98 -3.11 7.61
N LEU A 185 -0.11 -2.48 7.12
CA LEU A 185 -0.10 -1.78 5.84
C LEU A 185 1.01 -0.71 5.77
N GLN A 186 1.14 0.11 6.81
CA GLN A 186 2.18 1.14 6.86
C GLN A 186 3.60 0.56 6.84
N TYR A 187 3.83 -0.57 7.51
CA TYR A 187 5.11 -1.28 7.46
C TYR A 187 5.47 -1.69 6.03
N HIS A 188 4.54 -2.31 5.29
CA HIS A 188 4.77 -2.72 3.90
C HIS A 188 5.03 -1.53 2.97
N LEU A 189 4.30 -0.43 3.15
CA LEU A 189 4.52 0.81 2.40
C LEU A 189 5.91 1.41 2.69
N LEU A 190 6.33 1.42 3.95
CA LEU A 190 7.69 1.85 4.34
C LEU A 190 8.77 0.94 3.76
N LEU A 191 8.53 -0.37 3.69
CA LEU A 191 9.49 -1.33 3.15
C LEU A 191 9.73 -1.09 1.66
N LYS A 192 8.70 -0.71 0.90
CA LYS A 192 8.85 -0.22 -0.48
C LYS A 192 9.73 1.03 -0.55
N ASN A 193 9.55 1.98 0.37
CA ASN A 193 10.36 3.19 0.39
C ASN A 193 11.83 2.88 0.70
N LEU A 194 12.11 1.94 1.61
CA LEU A 194 13.45 1.42 1.84
C LEU A 194 14.04 0.82 0.56
N GLN A 195 13.30 -0.03 -0.15
CA GLN A 195 13.74 -0.61 -1.42
C GLN A 195 14.09 0.47 -2.45
N ILE A 196 13.31 1.55 -2.54
CA ILE A 196 13.57 2.67 -3.45
C ILE A 196 14.91 3.34 -3.11
N TYR A 197 15.15 3.66 -1.84
CA TYR A 197 16.41 4.28 -1.41
C TYR A 197 17.61 3.36 -1.63
N LEU A 198 17.47 2.07 -1.35
CA LEU A 198 18.55 1.11 -1.55
C LEU A 198 18.85 0.83 -3.03
N LYS A 199 17.82 0.83 -3.90
CA LYS A 199 17.99 0.62 -5.34
C LYS A 199 18.33 1.89 -6.13
N ARG A 200 18.19 3.06 -5.53
CA ARG A 200 18.49 4.37 -6.14
C ARG A 200 19.80 4.39 -6.93
N PRO A 201 20.95 3.89 -6.41
CA PRO A 201 22.22 3.95 -7.13
C PRO A 201 22.23 3.19 -8.47
N TYR A 202 21.27 2.29 -8.66
CA TYR A 202 21.15 1.40 -9.82
C TYR A 202 20.04 1.80 -10.80
N LYS A 203 19.28 2.86 -10.49
CA LYS A 203 18.23 3.37 -11.38
C LYS A 203 18.75 4.59 -12.16
N THR A 204 18.38 4.65 -13.43
CA THR A 204 18.65 5.80 -14.32
C THR A 204 17.68 6.96 -14.12
N ILE A 205 16.63 6.74 -13.31
CA ILE A 205 15.58 7.71 -13.04
C ILE A 205 15.98 8.50 -11.79
N GLU A 206 15.73 9.82 -11.81
CA GLU A 206 15.82 10.65 -10.61
C GLU A 206 14.93 10.05 -9.50
N VAL A 207 15.39 10.16 -8.26
CA VAL A 207 14.74 9.43 -7.15
C VAL A 207 13.59 10.26 -6.54
N GLU A 208 13.63 11.57 -6.72
CA GLU A 208 12.63 12.50 -6.20
C GLU A 208 11.19 12.21 -6.71
N PRO A 209 10.96 11.90 -8.01
CA PRO A 209 9.61 11.55 -8.50
C PRO A 209 9.05 10.24 -7.95
N VAL A 210 9.90 9.35 -7.40
CA VAL A 210 9.50 8.00 -6.97
C VAL A 210 9.50 7.80 -5.46
N ILE A 211 10.17 8.67 -4.67
CA ILE A 211 10.12 8.59 -3.20
C ILE A 211 8.71 8.84 -2.71
N ARG A 212 8.25 8.05 -1.73
CA ARG A 212 6.97 8.30 -1.06
C ARG A 212 7.17 9.16 0.18
N ARG A 213 6.34 10.20 0.31
CA ARG A 213 6.38 11.18 1.39
C ARG A 213 5.34 10.85 2.47
N TYR A 214 5.63 9.81 3.24
CA TYR A 214 4.75 9.36 4.33
C TYR A 214 4.76 10.25 5.58
N TYR A 215 5.67 11.23 5.64
CA TYR A 215 5.90 12.09 6.81
C TYR A 215 5.53 13.56 6.59
N GLU A 216 5.00 13.89 5.42
CA GLU A 216 4.50 15.22 5.05
C GLU A 216 3.00 15.35 5.27
#